data_AF-A0A957X064-F1
#
_entry.id   AF-A0A957X064-F1
#
_cell.length_a   1.000
_cell.length_b   1.000
_cell.length_c   1.000
_cell.angle_alpha   90.00
_cell.angle_beta   90.00
_cell.angle_gamma   90.00
#
_symmetry.space_group_name_H-M   'P 1'
#
loop_
_entity.id
_entity.type
_entity.pdbx_description
1 polymer ?
#
loop_
_entity_poly.entity_id
_entity_poly.type
_entity_poly.pdbx_seq_one_letter_code
_entity_poly.pdbx_strand_id
1 'polypeptide(L)'
;ADTYYLPVTLHDTVGPVALWASAHLMLHLPNAMIMEGVRGYWADGGWYNDVVTRPLDVREGHLTLDQTPGLGIGLRPELVQRPDAVVRTTTAQDLARWS
;
A
#
# COMPACT_ATOMS: atom_id res chain seq x y z
N ALA A 1 4.49 -7.00 20.78
CA ALA A 1 5.90 -7.25 20.40
C ALA A 1 6.82 -6.31 21.16
N ASP A 2 6.61 -4.99 21.07
CA ASP A 2 7.43 -3.97 21.73
C ASP A 2 7.64 -4.18 23.25
N THR A 3 6.57 -4.33 24.03
CA THR A 3 6.64 -4.62 25.49
C THR A 3 7.43 -5.89 25.84
N TYR A 4 7.60 -6.80 24.89
CA TYR A 4 8.36 -8.04 25.05
C TYR A 4 9.75 -7.95 24.42
N TYR A 5 10.21 -6.75 24.05
CA TYR A 5 11.52 -6.48 23.44
C TYR A 5 11.76 -7.23 22.13
N LEU A 6 10.67 -7.54 21.40
CA LEU A 6 10.75 -8.24 20.13
C LEU A 6 10.60 -7.25 18.97
N PRO A 7 11.47 -7.32 17.94
CA PRO A 7 11.30 -6.53 16.73
C PRO A 7 10.04 -6.92 15.96
N VAL A 8 9.55 -5.99 15.14
CA VAL A 8 8.46 -6.22 14.17
C VAL A 8 8.98 -6.03 12.75
N THR A 9 8.57 -6.93 11.87
CA THR A 9 8.66 -6.80 10.42
C THR A 9 7.24 -6.89 9.86
N LEU A 10 7.00 -6.22 8.74
CA LEU A 10 5.74 -6.33 8.01
C LEU A 10 5.96 -6.99 6.66
N HIS A 11 4.94 -7.72 6.23
CA HIS A 11 4.97 -8.55 5.03
C HIS A 11 4.58 -7.74 3.78
N ASP A 12 5.33 -7.93 2.69
CA ASP A 12 4.99 -7.51 1.32
C ASP A 12 4.71 -8.76 0.46
N THR A 13 4.22 -8.59 -0.78
CA THR A 13 3.65 -9.60 -1.74
C THR A 13 2.13 -9.63 -1.83
N VAL A 14 1.45 -8.70 -1.14
CA VAL A 14 -0.02 -8.54 -1.22
C VAL A 14 -0.41 -7.56 -2.32
N GLY A 15 0.29 -6.43 -2.42
CA GLY A 15 -0.01 -5.36 -3.36
C GLY A 15 0.43 -3.99 -2.83
N PRO A 16 0.46 -2.96 -3.69
CA PRO A 16 1.08 -1.68 -3.35
C PRO A 16 0.38 -0.95 -2.20
N VAL A 17 -0.96 -1.03 -2.09
CA VAL A 17 -1.68 -0.37 -0.99
C VAL A 17 -1.25 -0.93 0.38
N ALA A 18 -1.05 -2.24 0.48
CA ALA A 18 -0.59 -2.88 1.70
C ALA A 18 0.86 -2.49 2.03
N LEU A 19 1.74 -2.42 1.02
CA LEU A 19 3.12 -1.96 1.21
C LEU A 19 3.20 -0.54 1.77
N TRP A 20 2.41 0.41 1.25
CA TRP A 20 2.39 1.78 1.79
C TRP A 20 1.81 1.85 3.19
N ALA A 21 0.73 1.12 3.48
CA ALA A 21 0.18 1.05 4.83
C ALA A 21 1.20 0.47 5.83
N SER A 22 1.91 -0.59 5.43
CA SER A 22 2.99 -1.18 6.20
C SER A 22 4.16 -0.20 6.39
N ALA A 23 4.54 0.55 5.37
CA ALA A 23 5.59 1.57 5.49
C ALA A 23 5.22 2.66 6.51
N HIS A 24 3.98 3.16 6.49
CA HIS A 24 3.48 4.10 7.50
C HIS A 24 3.57 3.53 8.91
N LEU A 25 3.15 2.28 9.09
CA LEU A 25 3.22 1.62 10.38
C LEU A 25 4.67 1.41 10.84
N MET A 26 5.57 0.98 9.95
CA MET A 26 6.99 0.78 10.25
C MET A 26 7.70 2.10 10.60
N LEU A 27 7.34 3.22 9.97
CA LEU A 27 7.87 4.54 10.32
C LEU A 27 7.34 5.06 11.67
N HIS A 28 6.22 4.53 12.15
CA HIS A 28 5.65 4.87 13.45
C HIS A 28 6.16 3.99 14.60
N LEU A 29 6.42 2.70 14.34
CA LEU A 29 6.77 1.73 15.36
C LEU A 29 8.23 1.91 15.83
N PRO A 30 8.48 2.06 17.15
CA PRO A 30 9.84 2.20 17.69
C PRO A 30 10.69 0.93 17.57
N ASN A 31 10.05 -0.23 17.42
CA ASN A 31 10.68 -1.55 17.31
C ASN A 31 10.58 -2.15 15.89
N ALA A 32 10.34 -1.32 14.87
CA ALA A 32 10.42 -1.70 13.48
C ALA A 32 11.85 -2.15 13.11
N MET A 33 11.99 -3.30 12.44
CA MET A 33 13.29 -3.90 12.12
C MET A 33 13.67 -3.76 10.64
N ILE A 34 12.92 -4.42 9.75
CA ILE A 34 13.11 -4.36 8.31
C ILE A 34 11.74 -4.34 7.63
N MET A 35 11.65 -3.65 6.50
CA MET A 35 10.48 -3.70 5.64
C MET A 35 10.75 -4.66 4.48
N GLU A 36 9.92 -5.68 4.32
CA GLU A 36 9.99 -6.55 3.15
C GLU A 36 9.64 -5.76 1.88
N GLY A 37 10.31 -6.06 0.78
CA GLY A 37 9.99 -5.48 -0.51
C GLY A 37 10.50 -6.33 -1.66
N VAL A 38 9.64 -6.59 -2.64
CA VAL A 38 10.03 -7.32 -3.86
C VAL A 38 10.40 -6.33 -4.96
N ARG A 39 11.70 -6.21 -5.27
CA ARG A 39 12.19 -5.22 -6.26
C ARG A 39 11.49 -5.31 -7.61
N GLY A 40 11.19 -6.52 -8.09
CA GLY A 40 10.47 -6.72 -9.35
C GLY A 40 9.01 -6.24 -9.33
N TYR A 41 8.45 -5.94 -8.16
CA TYR A 41 7.08 -5.42 -8.03
C TYR A 41 7.05 -3.90 -8.01
N TRP A 42 7.95 -3.25 -7.26
CA TRP A 42 7.90 -1.79 -7.03
C TRP A 42 8.90 -0.96 -7.85
N ALA A 43 10.02 -1.52 -8.29
CA ALA A 43 11.02 -0.77 -9.05
C ALA A 43 10.53 -0.45 -10.47
N ASP A 44 11.32 0.29 -11.25
CA ASP A 44 10.99 0.65 -12.63
C ASP A 44 10.58 -0.58 -13.47
N GLY A 45 9.41 -0.48 -14.11
CA GLY A 45 8.80 -1.59 -14.86
C GLY A 45 8.08 -2.65 -14.00
N GLY A 46 8.10 -2.50 -12.68
CA GLY A 46 7.35 -3.34 -11.74
C GLY A 46 5.87 -2.99 -11.73
N TRP A 47 5.02 -4.02 -11.58
CA TRP A 47 3.57 -3.92 -11.76
C TRP A 47 2.85 -3.05 -10.70
N TYR A 48 3.46 -2.78 -9.55
CA TYR A 48 2.88 -1.83 -8.57
C TYR A 48 2.69 -0.46 -9.21
N ASN A 49 3.57 -0.07 -10.12
CA ASN A 49 3.52 1.22 -10.81
C ASN A 49 2.36 1.33 -11.80
N ASP A 50 1.73 0.21 -12.19
CA ASP A 50 0.52 0.16 -13.01
C ASP A 50 -0.77 0.24 -12.18
N VAL A 51 -0.65 0.12 -10.85
CA VAL A 51 -1.79 0.08 -9.92
C VAL A 51 -1.93 1.39 -9.14
N VAL A 52 -0.81 1.99 -8.69
CA VAL A 52 -0.84 3.22 -7.88
C VAL A 52 -0.28 4.43 -8.61
N THR A 53 -0.71 5.62 -8.17
CA THR A 53 -0.40 6.90 -8.83
C THR A 53 1.06 7.34 -8.67
N ARG A 54 1.81 6.77 -7.72
CA ARG A 54 3.20 7.14 -7.45
C ARG A 54 4.06 5.91 -7.18
N PRO A 55 5.30 5.87 -7.69
CA PRO A 55 6.23 4.78 -7.40
C PRO A 55 6.72 4.84 -5.96
N LEU A 56 7.25 3.72 -5.48
CA LEU A 56 7.88 3.65 -4.18
C LEU A 56 9.26 4.31 -4.21
N ASP A 57 9.54 5.18 -3.24
CA ASP A 57 10.85 5.82 -3.11
C ASP A 57 11.75 4.98 -2.19
N VAL A 58 12.75 4.33 -2.80
CA VAL A 58 13.76 3.54 -2.09
C VAL A 58 15.14 4.05 -2.47
N ARG A 59 15.88 4.54 -1.47
CA ARG A 59 17.23 5.10 -1.64
C ARG A 59 18.19 4.36 -0.74
N GLU A 60 19.28 3.85 -1.30
CA GLU A 60 20.32 3.15 -0.53
C GLU A 60 19.76 2.03 0.36
N GLY A 61 18.76 1.30 -0.13
CA GLY A 61 18.10 0.21 0.61
C GLY A 61 17.06 0.65 1.63
N HIS A 62 16.74 1.94 1.74
CA HIS A 62 15.79 2.49 2.69
C HIS A 62 14.57 3.08 1.98
N LEU A 63 13.38 2.65 2.40
CA LEU A 63 12.11 3.18 1.92
C LEU A 63 11.81 4.51 2.62
N THR A 64 11.36 5.51 1.85
CA THR A 64 10.91 6.81 2.38
C THR A 64 9.48 7.12 1.93
N LEU A 65 8.72 7.79 2.80
CA LEU A 65 7.41 8.36 2.46
C LEU A 65 7.47 9.89 2.52
N ASP A 66 6.74 10.55 1.64
CA ASP A 66 6.60 12.01 1.65
C ASP A 66 5.50 12.48 2.61
N GLN A 67 5.30 13.81 2.70
CA GLN A 67 4.31 14.42 3.60
C GLN A 67 2.89 14.48 3.01
N THR A 68 2.60 13.74 1.95
CA THR A 68 1.27 13.77 1.35
C THR A 68 0.25 13.13 2.30
N PRO A 69 -0.94 13.74 2.47
CA PRO A 69 -1.96 13.21 3.37
C PRO A 69 -2.40 11.77 3.06
N GLY A 70 -2.83 11.06 4.11
CA GLY A 70 -3.30 9.67 4.02
C GLY A 70 -2.16 8.71 3.69
N LEU A 71 -2.44 7.72 2.83
CA LEU A 71 -1.40 6.78 2.40
C LEU A 71 -0.35 7.42 1.51
N GLY A 72 -0.60 8.60 0.94
CA GLY A 72 0.27 9.19 -0.07
C GLY A 72 0.25 8.44 -1.41
N ILE A 73 -0.82 7.72 -1.71
CA ILE A 73 -1.07 7.13 -3.04
C ILE A 73 -2.56 7.06 -3.29
N GLY A 74 -2.93 7.02 -4.56
CA GLY A 74 -4.26 6.61 -5.01
C GLY A 74 -4.14 5.42 -5.97
N LEU A 75 -5.26 4.75 -6.21
CA LEU A 75 -5.36 3.83 -7.34
C LEU A 75 -5.32 4.63 -8.64
N ARG A 76 -4.64 4.11 -9.66
CA ARG A 76 -4.69 4.66 -11.00
C ARG A 76 -6.12 4.61 -11.55
N PRO A 77 -6.65 5.71 -12.13
CA PRO A 77 -8.01 5.73 -12.68
C PRO A 77 -8.25 4.66 -13.74
N GLU A 78 -7.22 4.28 -14.48
CA GLU A 78 -7.27 3.28 -15.54
C GLU A 78 -7.58 1.88 -14.98
N LEU A 79 -7.20 1.59 -13.73
CA LEU A 79 -7.37 0.28 -13.12
C LEU A 79 -8.84 -0.15 -13.08
N VAL A 80 -9.73 0.77 -12.72
CA VAL A 80 -11.18 0.51 -12.65
C VAL A 80 -11.87 0.60 -14.01
N GLN A 81 -11.18 1.10 -15.03
CA GLN A 81 -11.67 1.21 -16.41
C GLN A 81 -11.26 0.00 -17.27
N ARG A 82 -10.41 -0.90 -16.75
CA ARG A 82 -9.97 -2.08 -17.50
C ARG A 82 -11.17 -2.96 -17.89
N PRO A 83 -11.16 -3.54 -19.10
CA PRO A 83 -12.26 -4.38 -19.57
C PRO A 83 -12.45 -5.65 -18.74
N ASP A 84 -11.41 -6.10 -18.02
CA ASP A 84 -11.44 -7.26 -17.13
C ASP A 84 -11.66 -6.92 -15.65
N ALA A 85 -11.85 -5.63 -15.30
CA ALA A 85 -12.09 -5.23 -13.93
C ALA A 85 -13.53 -5.56 -13.49
N VAL A 86 -13.66 -6.20 -12.32
CA VAL A 86 -14.96 -6.39 -11.66
C VAL A 86 -15.12 -5.31 -10.59
N VAL A 87 -15.91 -4.28 -10.90
CA VAL A 87 -16.22 -3.18 -9.98
C VAL A 87 -17.60 -3.40 -9.37
N ARG A 88 -17.69 -3.33 -8.04
CA ARG A 88 -18.95 -3.40 -7.29
C ARG A 88 -19.08 -2.16 -6.43
N THR A 89 -20.26 -1.53 -6.44
CA THR A 89 -20.55 -0.32 -5.66
C THR A 89 -21.84 -0.52 -4.90
N THR A 90 -21.83 -0.14 -3.62
CA THR A 90 -23.01 -0.09 -2.76
C THR A 90 -23.21 1.35 -2.31
N THR A 91 -24.42 1.86 -2.48
CA THR A 91 -24.82 3.22 -2.12
C THR A 91 -25.86 3.20 -1.00
N ALA A 92 -26.17 4.36 -0.42
CA ALA A 92 -27.24 4.48 0.57
C ALA A 92 -28.60 4.00 0.03
N GLN A 93 -28.87 4.16 -1.27
CA GLN A 93 -30.10 3.69 -1.91
C GLN A 93 -30.20 2.16 -1.97
N ASP A 94 -29.05 1.47 -2.10
CA ASP A 94 -29.01 0.01 -2.12
C ASP A 94 -29.32 -0.59 -0.74
N LEU A 95 -28.96 0.14 0.32
CA LEU A 95 -29.17 -0.26 1.71
C LEU A 95 -30.59 0.04 2.22
N ALA A 96 -31.23 1.10 1.70
CA ALA A 96 -32.59 1.49 2.09
C ALA A 96 -33.66 0.44 1.74
N ARG A 97 -33.32 -0.56 0.90
CA ARG A 97 -34.23 -1.67 0.55
C ARG A 97 -34.37 -2.71 1.67
N TRP A 98 -33.60 -2.58 2.75
CA TRP A 98 -33.54 -3.49 3.89
C TRP A 98 -33.98 -2.85 5.21
N SER A 99 -34.48 -1.61 5.18
CA SER A 99 -35.05 -0.85 6.30
C SER A 99 -36.54 -0.64 6.11
#